data_AF-A0A0T5YVR0-F1
#
_entry.id   AF-A0A0T5YVR0-F1
#
_cell.length_a   1.000
_cell.length_b   1.000
_cell.length_c   1.000
_cell.angle_alpha   90.00
_cell.angle_beta   90.00
_cell.angle_gamma   90.00
#
_symmetry.space_group_name_H-M   'P 1'
#
loop_
_entity.id
_entity.type
_entity.pdbx_description
1 polymer ?
#
loop_
_entity_poly.entity_id
_entity_poly.type
_entity_poly.pdbx_seq_one_letter_code
_entity_poly.pdbx_strand_id
1 'polypeptide(L)'
;MGKRYFVQTPYLHFVLEAHSWLPLVHYFSHVTRYRLSKWTKRFWVKQWSADFMAYSKRRFKAHFPTATGLLDEKVAGMTKSIIAYKK
;
A
#
# COMPACT_ATOMS: atom_id res chain seq x y z
N MET A 1 -8.72 28.90 -8.14
CA MET A 1 -8.80 28.15 -6.86
C MET A 1 -8.00 26.86 -6.99
N GLY A 2 -6.80 26.80 -6.39
CA GLY A 2 -5.96 25.60 -6.45
C GLY A 2 -6.55 24.49 -5.58
N LYS A 3 -6.84 23.33 -6.16
CA LYS A 3 -7.37 22.17 -5.41
C LYS A 3 -6.27 21.65 -4.47
N ARG A 4 -6.43 21.92 -3.17
CA ARG A 4 -5.68 21.28 -2.09
C ARG A 4 -6.10 19.82 -2.00
N TYR A 5 -5.14 18.91 -1.92
CA TYR A 5 -5.42 17.48 -1.74
C TYR A 5 -4.45 16.87 -0.74
N PHE A 6 -4.95 15.87 -0.01
CA PHE A 6 -4.20 15.07 0.93
C PHE A 6 -4.50 13.60 0.61
N VAL A 7 -3.53 12.90 0.04
CA VAL A 7 -3.68 11.50 -0.41
C VAL A 7 -2.74 10.64 0.41
N GLN A 8 -3.33 9.72 1.18
CA GLN A 8 -2.59 8.72 1.95
C GLN A 8 -2.69 7.37 1.24
N THR A 9 -1.55 6.72 1.03
CA THR A 9 -1.50 5.36 0.52
C THR A 9 -0.57 4.49 1.36
N PRO A 10 -0.90 3.20 1.56
CA PRO A 10 -0.02 2.28 2.27
C PRO A 10 1.27 2.07 1.47
N TYR A 11 2.40 2.03 2.17
CA TYR A 11 3.71 1.89 1.54
C TYR A 11 3.97 0.45 1.11
N LEU A 12 4.54 0.28 -0.10
CA LEU A 12 4.86 -1.04 -0.66
C LEU A 12 5.77 -1.91 0.23
N HIS A 13 6.71 -1.33 0.96
CA HIS A 13 7.63 -2.10 1.81
C HIS A 13 7.10 -2.30 3.23
N PHE A 14 5.85 -1.90 3.52
CA PHE A 14 5.29 -2.22 4.82
C PHE A 14 5.07 -3.73 4.91
N VAL A 15 5.72 -4.36 5.89
CA VAL A 15 5.79 -5.82 6.01
C VAL A 15 4.40 -6.43 6.17
N LEU A 16 3.49 -5.75 6.87
CA LEU A 16 2.11 -6.20 7.09
C LEU A 16 1.17 -5.62 6.03
N GLU A 17 0.78 -6.45 5.06
CA GLU A 17 -0.19 -6.10 4.03
C GLU A 17 -1.54 -5.74 4.70
N ALA A 18 -2.07 -4.53 4.48
CA ALA A 18 -3.24 -4.03 5.20
C ALA A 18 -4.58 -4.66 4.74
N HIS A 19 -4.65 -5.19 3.52
CA HIS A 19 -5.88 -5.78 2.98
C HIS A 19 -6.08 -7.22 3.45
N SER A 20 -4.99 -7.99 3.49
CA SER A 20 -4.90 -9.41 3.80
C SER A 20 -4.40 -9.67 5.20
N TRP A 21 -3.83 -8.68 5.90
CA TRP A 21 -3.20 -8.84 7.22
C TRP A 21 -2.06 -9.88 7.26
N LEU A 22 -1.59 -10.29 6.09
CA LEU A 22 -0.52 -11.27 5.96
C LEU A 22 0.81 -10.54 5.75
N PRO A 23 1.88 -11.00 6.40
CA PRO A 23 3.19 -10.43 6.18
C PRO A 23 3.72 -10.77 4.77
N LEU A 24 4.39 -9.82 4.13
CA LEU A 24 5.17 -10.00 2.89
C LEU A 24 4.37 -10.39 1.63
N VAL A 25 3.03 -10.41 1.68
CA VAL A 25 2.20 -10.82 0.53
C VAL A 25 2.40 -9.94 -0.71
N HIS A 26 2.79 -8.68 -0.51
CA HIS A 26 3.13 -7.73 -1.58
C HIS A 26 4.33 -8.17 -2.45
N TYR A 27 5.27 -8.97 -1.94
CA TYR A 27 6.45 -9.42 -2.69
C TYR A 27 6.17 -10.58 -3.65
N PHE A 28 5.07 -11.31 -3.43
CA PHE A 28 4.73 -12.45 -4.27
C PHE A 28 4.21 -12.01 -5.64
N SER A 29 4.36 -12.84 -6.66
CA SER A 29 3.73 -12.62 -7.96
C SER A 29 2.21 -12.65 -7.85
N HIS A 30 1.52 -12.01 -8.80
CA HIS A 30 0.05 -11.98 -8.82
C HIS A 30 -0.57 -13.39 -8.78
N VAL A 31 0.04 -14.35 -9.49
CA VAL A 31 -0.39 -15.76 -9.51
C VAL A 31 -0.32 -16.37 -8.11
N THR A 32 0.80 -16.16 -7.41
CA THR A 32 0.97 -16.69 -6.06
C THR A 32 0.00 -16.05 -5.07
N ARG A 33 -0.21 -14.72 -5.15
CA ARG A 33 -1.21 -14.02 -4.34
C ARG A 33 -2.62 -14.56 -4.58
N TYR A 34 -2.99 -14.82 -5.82
CA TYR A 34 -4.29 -15.39 -6.16
C TYR A 34 -4.48 -16.79 -5.57
N ARG A 35 -3.47 -17.66 -5.69
CA ARG A 35 -3.47 -18.99 -5.07
C ARG A 35 -3.56 -18.87 -3.54
N LEU A 36 -2.80 -17.96 -2.93
CA LEU A 36 -2.79 -17.73 -1.50
C LEU A 36 -4.15 -17.22 -1.01
N SER A 37 -4.77 -16.28 -1.71
CA SER A 37 -6.12 -15.77 -1.43
C SER A 37 -7.16 -16.91 -1.45
N LYS A 38 -7.09 -17.80 -2.45
CA LYS A 38 -7.97 -18.97 -2.51
C LYS A 38 -7.71 -19.98 -1.39
N TRP A 39 -6.46 -20.22 -1.05
CA TRP A 39 -6.08 -21.15 0.01
C TRP A 39 -6.45 -20.62 1.41
N THR A 40 -6.21 -19.33 1.64
CA THR A 40 -6.50 -18.65 2.90
C THR A 40 -7.99 -18.36 3.10
N LYS A 41 -8.85 -18.46 2.09
CA LYS A 41 -10.32 -18.28 2.22
C LYS A 41 -10.98 -19.14 3.31
N ARG A 42 -10.41 -20.31 3.63
CA ARG A 42 -10.97 -21.25 4.62
C ARG A 42 -10.41 -21.07 6.03
N PHE A 43 -9.17 -20.56 6.14
CA PHE A 43 -8.42 -20.51 7.40
C PHE A 43 -8.17 -19.09 7.90
N TRP A 44 -8.44 -18.09 7.08
CA TRP A 44 -8.09 -16.70 7.35
C TRP A 44 -9.33 -15.85 7.58
N VAL A 45 -9.29 -15.07 8.66
CA VAL A 45 -10.42 -14.28 9.17
C VAL A 45 -10.93 -13.27 8.15
N LYS A 46 -10.03 -12.71 7.32
CA LYS A 46 -10.37 -11.65 6.37
C LYS A 46 -10.20 -12.13 4.93
N GLN A 47 -11.27 -12.08 4.15
CA GLN A 47 -11.17 -12.32 2.72
C GLN A 47 -10.51 -11.13 2.03
N TRP A 48 -9.57 -11.42 1.12
CA TRP A 48 -8.81 -10.41 0.40
C TRP A 48 -8.66 -10.81 -1.08
N SER A 49 -8.64 -9.81 -1.97
CA SER A 49 -8.38 -10.01 -3.39
C SER A 49 -6.90 -9.87 -3.68
N ALA A 50 -6.36 -10.66 -4.61
CA ALA A 50 -4.95 -10.55 -5.03
C ALA A 50 -4.64 -9.25 -5.79
N ASP A 51 -5.69 -8.53 -6.20
CA ASP A 51 -5.58 -7.22 -6.84
C ASP A 51 -5.39 -6.13 -5.79
N PHE A 52 -4.14 -5.96 -5.36
CA PHE A 52 -3.72 -4.77 -4.65
C PHE A 52 -2.39 -4.29 -5.21
N MET A 53 -2.38 -3.02 -5.59
CA MET A 53 -1.20 -2.32 -6.06
C MET A 53 -0.77 -1.34 -4.97
N ALA A 54 0.18 -1.74 -4.13
CA ALA A 54 0.83 -0.79 -3.23
C ALA A 54 1.80 0.10 -4.04
N TYR A 55 1.86 1.37 -3.67
CA TYR A 55 2.71 2.34 -4.36
C TYR A 55 4.12 2.32 -3.75
N SER A 56 5.12 2.21 -4.63
CA SER A 56 6.49 2.62 -4.27
C SER A 56 6.58 4.15 -4.25
N LYS A 57 7.44 4.71 -3.39
CA LYS A 57 7.69 6.17 -3.31
C LYS A 57 7.95 6.80 -4.67
N ARG A 58 8.75 6.14 -5.52
CA ARG A 58 9.08 6.63 -6.87
C ARG A 58 7.83 6.73 -7.74
N ARG A 59 6.99 5.69 -7.71
CA ARG A 59 5.74 5.64 -8.48
C ARG A 59 4.72 6.63 -7.95
N PHE A 60 4.63 6.79 -6.64
CA PHE A 60 3.73 7.75 -5.99
C PHE A 60 4.12 9.21 -6.32
N LYS A 61 5.41 9.54 -6.27
CA LYS A 61 5.93 10.85 -6.72
C LYS A 61 5.63 11.12 -8.20
N ALA A 62 5.78 10.10 -9.06
CA ALA A 62 5.44 10.22 -10.47
C ALA A 62 3.93 10.40 -10.71
N HIS A 63 3.08 9.84 -9.84
CA HIS A 63 1.63 9.99 -9.93
C HIS A 63 1.14 11.35 -9.42
N PHE A 64 1.85 11.93 -8.45
CA PHE A 64 1.56 13.26 -7.89
C PHE A 64 2.72 14.23 -8.11
N PRO A 65 3.04 14.60 -9.36
CA PRO A 65 4.14 15.51 -9.65
C PRO A 65 3.86 16.94 -9.15
N THR A 66 2.60 17.27 -8.88
CA THR A 66 2.16 18.59 -8.40
C THR A 66 2.04 18.67 -6.89
N ALA A 67 2.43 17.63 -6.15
CA ALA A 67 2.39 17.63 -4.69
C ALA A 67 3.43 18.62 -4.14
N THR A 68 3.04 19.38 -3.11
CA THR A 68 3.95 20.30 -2.38
C THR A 68 4.99 19.52 -1.58
N GLY A 69 4.63 18.34 -1.07
CA GLY A 69 5.56 17.49 -0.33
C GLY A 69 5.05 16.07 -0.15
N LEU A 70 5.97 15.21 0.28
CA LEU A 70 5.74 13.81 0.64
C LEU A 70 6.07 13.63 2.11
N LEU A 71 5.17 13.02 2.87
CA LEU A 71 5.37 12.65 4.27
C LEU A 71 5.35 11.13 4.39
N ASP A 72 6.22 10.59 5.25
CA ASP A 72 6.28 9.17 5.56
C ASP A 72 5.70 8.95 6.96
N GLU A 73 4.61 8.22 7.04
CA GLU A 73 4.07 7.74 8.32
C GLU A 73 4.82 6.48 8.72
N LYS A 74 5.56 6.55 9.83
CA LYS A 74 6.34 5.42 10.36
C LYS A 74 5.63 4.81 11.56
N VAL A 75 5.51 3.49 11.58
CA VAL A 75 5.02 2.72 12.73
C VAL A 75 6.07 1.67 13.08
N ALA A 76 6.48 1.63 14.36
CA ALA A 76 7.53 0.74 14.85
C ALA A 76 8.84 0.80 14.03
N GLY A 77 9.24 2.00 13.59
CA GLY A 77 10.45 2.21 12.79
C GLY A 77 10.31 1.86 11.30
N MET A 78 9.19 1.29 10.86
CA MET A 78 8.91 0.96 9.46
C MET A 78 7.96 1.98 8.84
N THR A 79 8.22 2.41 7.60
CA THR A 79 7.29 3.27 6.86
C THR A 79 6.02 2.50 6.54
N LYS A 80 4.92 2.88 7.19
CA LYS A 80 3.61 2.26 7.05
C LYS A 80 2.80 2.89 5.91
N SER A 81 2.80 4.21 5.83
CA SER A 81 2.04 4.95 4.83
C SER A 81 2.89 6.06 4.22
N ILE A 82 2.64 6.38 2.96
CA ILE A 82 3.16 7.58 2.29
C ILE A 82 2.01 8.53 2.02
N ILE A 83 2.24 9.80 2.27
CA ILE A 83 1.23 10.85 2.20
C ILE A 83 1.73 11.91 1.24
N ALA A 84 0.97 12.21 0.20
CA ALA A 84 1.19 13.35 -0.68
C ALA A 84 0.23 14.46 -0.28
N TYR A 85 0.74 15.68 -0.12
CA TYR A 85 -0.09 16.85 0.15
C TYR A 85 0.21 17.99 -0.81
N LYS A 86 -0.81 18.77 -1.16
CA LYS A 86 -0.71 20.01 -1.93
C LYS A 86 -1.38 21.15 -1.16
N LYS A 87 -0.61 22.19 -0.83
CA LYS A 87 -1.08 23.41 -0.14
C LYS A 87 -1.71 24.43 -1.08
#